data_AF-A0A166CTX0-F1
#
_entry.id   AF-A0A166CTX0-F1
#
_cell.length_a   1.000
_cell.length_b   1.000
_cell.length_c   1.000
_cell.angle_alpha   90.00
_cell.angle_beta   90.00
_cell.angle_gamma   90.00
#
_symmetry.space_group_name_H-M   'P 1'
#
loop_
_entity.id
_entity.type
_entity.pdbx_description
1 polymer ?
#
loop_
_entity_poly.entity_id
_entity_poly.type
_entity_poly.pdbx_seq_one_letter_code
_entity_poly.pdbx_strand_id
1 'polypeptide(L)' 'MEEVLLDKCPRVETERLVLRRWEERDLDGVVRMNGDPRVMEFFRSLNTPDESRQFLEIMMR' A
#
# COMPACT_ATOMS: atom_id res chain seq x y z
N MET A 1 4.65 -12.41 -29.57
CA MET A 1 3.64 -11.83 -28.67
C MET A 1 4.43 -11.05 -27.64
N GLU A 2 4.59 -9.74 -27.82
CA GLU A 2 5.16 -8.89 -26.77
C GLU A 2 4.15 -8.85 -25.63
N GLU A 3 4.50 -9.44 -24.49
CA GLU A 3 3.90 -9.01 -23.23
C GLU A 3 4.28 -7.54 -23.08
N VAL A 4 3.35 -6.65 -23.44
CA VAL A 4 3.40 -5.28 -22.95
C VAL A 4 3.33 -5.41 -21.44
N LEU A 5 4.48 -5.29 -20.77
CA LEU A 5 4.58 -5.11 -19.33
C LEU A 5 3.90 -3.78 -19.03
N LEU A 6 2.57 -3.80 -18.95
CA LEU A 6 1.80 -2.74 -18.33
C LEU A 6 2.35 -2.63 -16.92
N ASP A 7 3.07 -1.54 -16.66
CA ASP A 7 3.42 -1.18 -15.30
C ASP A 7 2.13 -1.20 -14.49
N LYS A 8 2.00 -2.17 -13.56
CA LYS A 8 0.74 -2.40 -12.84
C LYS A 8 0.34 -1.21 -11.99
N CYS A 9 1.26 -0.28 -11.71
CA CYS A 9 0.97 0.96 -11.02
C CYS A 9 1.77 2.11 -11.67
N PRO A 10 1.29 2.66 -12.81
CA PRO A 10 1.93 3.82 -13.42
C PRO A 10 1.80 5.00 -12.46
N ARG A 11 2.83 5.84 -12.42
CA ARG A 11 2.79 7.07 -11.63
C ARG A 11 1.78 8.04 -12.24
N VAL A 12 0.77 8.44 -11.47
CA VAL A 12 -0.30 9.36 -11.91
C VAL A 12 -0.33 10.57 -10.99
N GLU A 13 -0.45 11.76 -11.58
CA GLU A 13 -0.53 13.01 -10.84
C GLU A 13 -1.85 13.73 -11.10
N THR A 14 -2.32 14.43 -10.08
CA THR A 14 -3.39 15.42 -10.13
C THR A 14 -2.89 16.71 -9.50
N GLU A 15 -3.72 17.76 -9.48
CA GLU A 15 -3.37 19.03 -8.81
C GLU A 15 -2.96 18.85 -7.34
N ARG A 16 -3.49 17.84 -6.64
CA ARG A 16 -3.29 17.66 -5.19
C ARG A 16 -2.61 16.36 -4.77
N LEU A 17 -2.63 15.34 -5.64
CA LEU A 17 -2.21 13.97 -5.27
C LEU A 17 -1.29 13.36 -6.33
N VAL A 18 -0.30 12.62 -5.83
CA VAL A 18 0.55 11.74 -6.61
C VAL A 18 0.24 10.30 -6.21
N LEU A 19 -0.24 9.51 -7.15
CA LEU A 19 -0.31 8.05 -7.03
C LEU A 19 1.01 7.50 -7.55
N ARG A 20 1.77 6.86 -6.67
CA ARG A 20 3.08 6.29 -6.96
C ARG A 20 3.17 4.87 -6.42
N ARG A 21 4.19 4.15 -6.85
CA ARG A 21 4.57 2.87 -6.24
C ARG A 21 4.86 3.06 -4.76
N TRP A 22 4.52 2.03 -4.00
CA TRP A 22 4.88 1.90 -2.60
C TRP A 22 6.41 1.84 -2.45
N GLU A 23 6.90 2.38 -1.34
CA GLU A 23 8.31 2.39 -0.97
C GLU A 23 8.44 2.02 0.51
N GLU A 24 9.64 1.61 0.94
CA GLU A 24 9.89 1.23 2.34
C GLU A 24 9.54 2.36 3.34
N ARG A 25 9.73 3.63 2.94
CA ARG A 25 9.40 4.79 3.77
C ARG A 25 7.92 4.91 4.12
N ASP A 26 7.05 4.21 3.40
CA ASP A 26 5.61 4.24 3.64
C ASP A 26 5.18 3.32 4.80
N LEU A 27 6.08 2.44 5.26
CA LEU A 27 5.77 1.41 6.26
C LEU A 27 5.14 1.99 7.53
N ASP A 28 5.70 3.06 8.09
CA ASP A 28 5.17 3.67 9.31
C ASP A 28 3.74 4.17 9.11
N GLY A 29 3.41 4.68 7.93
CA GLY A 29 2.05 5.08 7.57
C GLY A 29 1.11 3.88 7.49
N VAL A 30 1.55 2.81 6.84
CA VAL A 30 0.79 1.57 6.69
C VAL A 30 0.52 0.90 8.04
N VAL A 31 1.53 0.80 8.92
CA VAL A 31 1.38 0.22 10.26
C VAL A 31 0.37 1.00 11.09
N ARG A 32 0.44 2.33 11.08
CA ARG A 32 -0.54 3.16 11.81
C ARG A 32 -1.95 2.96 11.26
N MET A 33 -2.10 2.99 9.94
CA MET A 33 -3.40 2.87 9.29
C MET A 33 -4.03 1.50 9.53
N ASN A 34 -3.28 0.42 9.33
CA ASN A 34 -3.81 -0.95 9.46
C ASN A 34 -3.93 -1.41 10.91
N GLY A 35 -3.30 -0.72 11.86
CA GLY A 35 -3.49 -0.91 13.30
C GLY A 35 -4.62 -0.08 13.89
N ASP A 36 -5.18 0.89 13.16
CA ASP A 36 -6.22 1.79 13.65
C ASP A 36 -7.61 1.13 13.55
N PRO A 37 -8.33 0.97 14.68
CA PRO A 37 -9.64 0.32 14.69
C PRO A 37 -10.73 1.08 13.92
N ARG A 38 -10.60 2.40 13.75
CA ARG A 38 -11.53 3.18 12.93
C ARG A 38 -11.30 2.96 11.45
N VAL A 39 -10.04 2.81 11.02
CA VAL A 39 -9.72 2.50 9.62
C VAL A 39 -10.13 1.08 9.27
N MET A 40 -9.90 0.15 10.20
CA MET A 40 -10.12 -1.28 9.99
C MET A 40 -11.53 -1.76 10.40
N GLU A 41 -12.47 -0.87 10.69
CA GLU A 41 -13.81 -1.16 11.23
C GLU A 41 -14.59 -2.20 10.41
N PHE A 42 -14.42 -2.20 9.09
CA PHE A 42 -15.10 -3.11 8.16
C PHE A 42 -14.21 -4.25 7.65
N PHE A 43 -12.98 -4.34 8.15
CA PHE A 43 -12.06 -5.44 7.86
C PHE A 43 -12.21 -6.55 8.91
N ARG A 44 -11.67 -7.73 8.60
CA ARG A 44 -11.80 -8.90 9.48
C ARG A 44 -11.08 -8.75 10.82
N SER A 45 -9.99 -7.98 10.84
CA SER A 45 -9.15 -7.75 12.02
C SER A 45 -8.24 -6.55 11.78
N LEU A 46 -7.67 -6.02 12.87
CA LEU A 46 -6.50 -5.14 12.80
C LEU A 46 -5.30 -5.95 12.31
N ASN A 47 -4.32 -5.25 11.75
CA ASN A 47 -3.02 -5.84 11.51
C ASN A 47 -2.06 -5.48 12.65
N THR A 48 -1.23 -6.45 13.02
CA THR A 48 0.02 -6.21 13.74
C THR A 48 1.02 -5.45 12.84
N PRO A 49 2.09 -4.86 13.43
CA PRO A 49 3.15 -4.24 12.64
C PRO A 49 3.80 -5.19 11.63
N ASP A 50 3.98 -6.47 11.98
CA ASP A 50 4.59 -7.46 11.09
C ASP A 50 3.66 -7.86 9.93
N GLU A 51 2.36 -8.03 10.18
CA GLU A 51 1.37 -8.24 9.11
C GLU A 51 1.29 -7.04 8.17
N SER A 52 1.40 -5.82 8.71
CA SER A 52 1.43 -4.59 7.91
C SER A 52 2.68 -4.50 7.04
N ARG A 53 3.84 -4.95 7.55
CA ARG A 53 5.08 -5.08 6.77
C ARG A 53 4.91 -6.09 5.63
N GLN A 54 4.39 -7.28 5.93
CA GLN A 54 4.15 -8.32 4.92
C GLN A 54 3.21 -7.83 3.81
N PHE A 55 2.15 -7.09 4.18
CA PHE A 55 1.27 -6.44 3.22
C PHE A 55 2.04 -5.47 2.30
N LEU A 56 2.88 -4.59 2.85
CA LEU A 56 3.66 -3.64 2.06
C LEU A 56 4.66 -4.34 1.14
N GLU A 57 5.32 -5.39 1.62
CA GLU A 57 6.25 -6.21 0.81
C GLU A 57 5.57 -6.86 -0.39
N ILE A 58 4.31 -7.32 -0.24
CA ILE A 58 3.52 -7.82 -1.36
C ILE A 58 3.21 -6.69 -2.35
N MET A 59 2.95 -5.49 -1.86
CA MET A 59 2.56 -4.35 -2.71
C MET A 59 3.72 -3.69 -3.45
N MET A 60 4.97 -3.92 -3.02
CA MET A 60 6.17 -3.47 -3.72
C MET A 60 6.63 -4.43 -4.83
N ARG A 61 6.00 -5.60 -4.98
CA ARG A 61 6.28 -6.58 -6.05
C ARG A 61 5.50 -6.27 -7.32
#